data_AF-A0A251RLY1-F1
#
_entry.id   AF-A0A251RLY1-F1
#
_cell.length_a   1.000
_cell.length_b   1.000
_cell.length_c   1.000
_cell.angle_alpha   90.00
_cell.angle_beta   90.00
_cell.angle_gamma   90.00
#
_symmetry.space_group_name_H-M   'P 1'
#
loop_
_entity.id
_entity.type
_entity.pdbx_description
1 polymer ?
#
loop_
_entity_poly.entity_id
_entity_poly.type
_entity_poly.pdbx_seq_one_letter_code
_entity_poly.pdbx_strand_id
1 'polypeptide(L)'
;MAIWTRDLKTETNLTDAAINKCIKNLLNSSHIKEVVHVQQKGRKHYIAAEFEPSKEITGGSWYVNGDLDTTFIDELKNLCLKIIRKLKVATADGVYDFFKANRLTNTECTSQQVSEILRSMVLDNMIIDVKSTGLGEYHSIPVGQVCYRCPPGDLNKGPKTGALVSIPCGICPRIRECTPDGLISPTTCVYYTKWLDF
;
A
#
# COMPACT_ATOMS: atom_id res chain seq x y z
N MET A 1 -16.57 13.61 14.71
CA MET A 1 -17.06 12.22 14.87
C MET A 1 -18.09 11.97 13.78
N ALA A 2 -17.94 10.94 12.96
CA ALA A 2 -18.93 10.62 11.93
C ALA A 2 -19.95 9.64 12.52
N ILE A 3 -21.24 9.89 12.28
CA ILE A 3 -22.35 9.08 12.83
C ILE A 3 -22.95 8.21 11.73
N TRP A 4 -23.19 6.94 12.06
CA TRP A 4 -23.88 6.01 11.18
C TRP A 4 -25.40 6.16 11.26
N THR A 5 -26.09 5.92 10.15
CA THR A 5 -27.56 6.04 10.05
C THR A 5 -28.31 5.16 11.06
N ARG A 6 -27.76 4.00 11.44
CA ARG A 6 -28.40 3.11 12.44
C ARG A 6 -28.29 3.69 13.85
N ASP A 7 -27.16 4.32 14.18
CA ASP A 7 -26.96 4.95 15.49
C ASP A 7 -27.88 6.16 15.63
N LEU A 8 -28.06 6.92 14.55
CA LEU A 8 -29.06 7.99 14.46
C LEU A 8 -30.48 7.48 14.75
N LYS A 9 -30.82 6.27 14.30
CA LYS A 9 -32.12 5.64 14.56
C LYS A 9 -32.28 5.22 16.01
N THR A 10 -31.26 4.58 16.60
CA THR A 10 -31.32 4.13 17.99
C THR A 10 -31.40 5.30 18.97
N GLU A 11 -30.72 6.41 18.69
CA GLU A 11 -30.73 7.59 19.54
C GLU A 11 -32.01 8.42 19.39
N THR A 12 -32.57 8.53 18.18
CA THR A 12 -33.74 9.40 17.93
C THR A 12 -35.09 8.68 17.99
N ASN A 13 -35.12 7.35 17.94
CA ASN A 13 -36.34 6.53 17.85
C ASN A 13 -37.30 6.92 16.71
N LEU A 14 -36.79 7.54 15.65
CA LEU A 14 -37.58 7.95 14.49
C LEU A 14 -37.74 6.83 13.46
N THR A 15 -38.78 6.92 12.64
CA THR A 15 -39.00 6.00 11.52
C THR A 15 -38.00 6.24 10.38
N ASP A 16 -37.67 5.20 9.62
CA ASP A 16 -36.66 5.28 8.55
C ASP A 16 -37.03 6.33 7.48
N ALA A 17 -38.33 6.52 7.20
CA ALA A 17 -38.80 7.52 6.25
C ALA A 17 -38.56 8.96 6.73
N ALA A 18 -38.79 9.23 8.03
CA ALA A 18 -38.56 10.55 8.62
C ALA A 18 -37.06 10.88 8.67
N ILE A 19 -36.22 9.91 9.09
CA ILE A 19 -34.76 10.06 9.14
C ILE A 19 -34.20 10.39 7.75
N ASN A 20 -34.59 9.61 6.73
CA ASN A 20 -34.12 9.83 5.36
C ASN A 20 -34.53 11.20 4.81
N LYS A 21 -35.73 11.70 5.17
CA LYS A 21 -36.20 13.03 4.76
C LYS A 21 -35.39 14.14 5.44
N CYS A 22 -35.11 14.02 6.74
CA CYS A 22 -34.28 14.96 7.48
C CYS A 22 -32.84 14.99 6.95
N ILE A 23 -32.23 13.83 6.71
CA ILE A 23 -30.88 13.73 6.15
C ILE A 23 -30.80 14.41 4.77
N LYS A 24 -31.78 14.16 3.89
CA LYS A 24 -31.85 14.82 2.58
C LYS A 24 -31.96 16.34 2.70
N ASN A 25 -32.79 16.83 3.61
CA ASN A 25 -32.93 18.27 3.85
C ASN A 25 -31.63 18.88 4.38
N LEU A 26 -30.95 18.22 5.31
CA LEU A 26 -29.69 18.68 5.90
C LEU A 26 -28.51 18.62 4.93
N LEU A 27 -28.51 17.65 4.00
CA LEU A 27 -27.57 17.58 2.88
C LEU A 27 -27.82 18.74 1.89
N ASN A 28 -29.08 18.98 1.53
CA ASN A 28 -29.45 20.05 0.61
C ASN A 28 -29.17 21.45 1.19
N SER A 29 -29.26 21.60 2.51
CA SER A 29 -28.89 22.85 3.19
C SER A 29 -27.38 22.95 3.51
N SER A 30 -26.56 21.99 3.04
CA SER A 30 -25.11 21.93 3.26
C SER A 30 -24.68 22.00 4.73
N HIS A 31 -25.49 21.47 5.66
CA HIS A 31 -25.14 21.40 7.09
C HIS A 31 -24.40 20.11 7.45
N ILE A 32 -24.59 19.06 6.66
CA ILE A 32 -23.91 17.78 6.82
C ILE A 32 -23.33 17.32 5.48
N LYS A 33 -22.28 16.49 5.54
CA LYS A 33 -21.68 15.82 4.39
C LYS A 33 -21.58 14.32 4.63
N GLU A 34 -21.76 13.54 3.57
CA GLU A 34 -21.59 12.09 3.59
C GLU A 34 -20.10 11.74 3.50
N VAL A 35 -19.63 10.86 4.38
CA VAL A 35 -18.25 10.40 4.43
C VAL A 35 -18.25 8.90 4.21
N VAL A 36 -17.44 8.46 3.24
CA VAL A 36 -17.20 7.05 2.99
C VAL A 36 -16.11 6.57 3.96
N HIS A 37 -16.43 5.56 4.76
CA HIS A 37 -15.48 4.96 5.69
C HIS A 37 -14.74 3.81 5.00
N VAL A 38 -13.41 3.89 4.92
CA VAL A 38 -12.58 2.92 4.19
C VAL A 38 -12.65 1.51 4.80
N GLN A 39 -12.60 1.40 6.13
CA GLN A 39 -12.71 0.11 6.83
C GLN A 39 -14.15 -0.44 6.88
N GLN A 40 -15.18 0.40 6.73
CA GLN A 40 -16.59 0.01 6.86
C GLN A 40 -17.34 0.28 5.55
N LYS A 41 -16.91 -0.41 4.49
CA LYS A 41 -17.53 -0.30 3.17
C LYS A 41 -19.02 -0.66 3.25
N GLY A 42 -19.87 0.18 2.66
CA GLY A 42 -21.32 0.00 2.61
C GLY A 42 -22.14 0.69 3.72
N ARG A 43 -21.50 1.32 4.71
CA ARG A 43 -22.19 2.10 5.75
C ARG A 43 -22.08 3.60 5.47
N LYS A 44 -23.23 4.27 5.37
CA LYS A 44 -23.32 5.72 5.19
C LYS A 44 -23.07 6.44 6.51
N HIS A 45 -21.97 7.18 6.58
CA HIS A 45 -21.65 8.00 7.74
C HIS A 45 -21.83 9.47 7.38
N TYR A 46 -22.34 10.25 8.33
CA TYR A 46 -22.55 11.69 8.16
C TYR A 46 -21.72 12.44 9.19
N ILE A 47 -21.13 13.56 8.76
CA ILE A 47 -20.41 14.51 9.62
C ILE A 47 -20.93 15.92 9.33
N ALA A 48 -20.83 16.84 10.29
CA ALA A 48 -21.18 18.23 10.03
C ALA A 48 -20.27 18.83 8.95
N ALA A 49 -20.80 19.76 8.15
CA ALA A 49 -20.12 20.30 7.00
C ALA A 49 -18.81 21.00 7.37
N GLU A 50 -18.77 21.68 8.52
CA GLU A 50 -17.59 22.39 9.03
C GLU A 50 -16.43 21.48 9.45
N PHE A 51 -16.65 20.18 9.69
CA PHE A 51 -15.60 19.28 10.18
C PHE A 51 -14.96 18.46 9.08
N GLU A 52 -13.63 18.48 8.97
CA GLU A 52 -12.91 17.53 8.12
C GLU A 52 -12.88 16.13 8.74
N PRO A 53 -13.22 15.08 7.97
CA PRO A 53 -13.10 13.73 8.47
C PRO A 53 -11.62 13.37 8.68
N SER A 54 -11.34 12.69 9.79
CA SER A 54 -9.99 12.23 10.12
C SER A 54 -9.45 11.27 9.05
N LYS A 55 -8.13 11.34 8.78
CA LYS A 55 -7.43 10.48 7.82
C LYS A 55 -7.63 8.99 8.07
N GLU A 56 -7.87 8.57 9.32
CA GLU A 56 -8.16 7.18 9.67
C GLU A 56 -9.48 6.65 9.07
N ILE A 57 -10.47 7.54 8.90
CA ILE A 57 -11.79 7.20 8.38
C ILE A 57 -11.77 7.22 6.85
N THR A 58 -11.11 8.23 6.26
CA THR A 58 -11.03 8.41 4.81
C THR A 58 -9.91 7.59 4.16
N GLY A 59 -9.03 6.96 4.94
CA GLY A 59 -7.84 6.27 4.47
C GLY A 59 -6.70 7.20 4.03
N GLY A 60 -6.89 8.52 4.15
CA GLY A 60 -5.91 9.52 3.74
C GLY A 60 -5.87 9.71 2.21
N SER A 61 -4.77 10.31 1.73
CA SER A 61 -4.60 10.72 0.34
C SER A 61 -4.33 9.58 -0.65
N TRP A 62 -4.33 8.32 -0.18
CA TRP A 62 -4.19 7.12 -1.00
C TRP A 62 -5.53 6.55 -1.47
N TYR A 63 -6.64 7.04 -0.92
CA TYR A 63 -7.99 6.54 -1.22
C TYR A 63 -8.79 7.59 -1.97
N VAL A 64 -9.41 7.16 -3.07
CA VAL A 64 -10.35 7.96 -3.85
C VAL A 64 -11.71 7.27 -3.77
N ASN A 65 -12.72 7.97 -3.29
CA ASN A 65 -14.09 7.43 -3.13
C ASN A 65 -14.19 6.15 -2.28
N GLY A 66 -13.26 5.94 -1.35
CA GLY A 66 -13.24 4.78 -0.45
C GLY A 66 -12.52 3.54 -1.00
N ASP A 67 -11.95 3.62 -2.20
CA ASP A 67 -11.07 2.61 -2.77
C ASP A 67 -9.63 3.11 -2.84
N LEU A 68 -8.69 2.20 -2.59
CA LEU A 68 -7.26 2.50 -2.66
C LEU A 68 -6.89 2.70 -4.13
N ASP A 69 -6.27 3.83 -4.45
CA ASP A 69 -5.83 4.13 -5.81
C ASP A 69 -4.53 3.36 -6.12
N THR A 70 -4.68 2.07 -6.42
CA THR A 70 -3.56 1.19 -6.75
C THR A 70 -2.84 1.64 -8.02
N THR A 71 -3.59 2.20 -8.99
CA THR A 71 -3.04 2.74 -10.24
C THR A 71 -2.06 3.88 -9.97
N PHE A 72 -2.45 4.86 -9.17
CA PHE A 72 -1.59 5.96 -8.78
C PHE A 72 -0.39 5.49 -7.96
N ILE A 73 -0.60 4.56 -7.01
CA ILE A 73 0.49 3.99 -6.20
C ILE A 73 1.52 3.30 -7.09
N ASP A 74 1.09 2.49 -8.05
CA ASP A 74 1.99 1.76 -8.95
C ASP A 74 2.73 2.71 -9.91
N GLU A 75 2.06 3.73 -10.43
CA GLU A 75 2.70 4.78 -11.22
C GLU A 75 3.78 5.52 -10.41
N LEU A 76 3.47 5.88 -9.17
CA LEU A 76 4.41 6.56 -8.28
C LEU A 76 5.60 5.66 -7.90
N LYS A 77 5.37 4.38 -7.60
CA LYS A 77 6.42 3.38 -7.39
C LYS A 77 7.34 3.28 -8.60
N ASN A 78 6.77 3.21 -9.81
CA ASN A 78 7.54 3.13 -11.05
C ASN A 78 8.38 4.39 -11.31
N LEU A 79 7.85 5.58 -11.01
CA LEU A 79 8.59 6.83 -11.11
C LEU A 79 9.74 6.88 -10.10
N CYS A 80 9.49 6.54 -8.83
CA CYS A 80 10.52 6.43 -7.80
C CYS A 80 11.66 5.48 -8.22
N LEU A 81 11.32 4.30 -8.75
CA LEU A 81 12.32 3.35 -9.28
C LEU A 81 13.15 3.94 -10.40
N LYS A 82 12.52 4.62 -11.37
CA LYS A 82 13.25 5.26 -12.49
C LYS A 82 14.23 6.33 -11.99
N ILE A 83 13.82 7.13 -11.01
CA ILE A 83 14.68 8.17 -10.41
C ILE A 83 15.86 7.53 -9.68
N ILE A 84 15.61 6.55 -8.80
CA ILE A 84 16.67 5.88 -8.04
C ILE A 84 17.65 5.17 -8.98
N ARG A 85 17.17 4.53 -10.06
CA ARG A 85 18.03 3.92 -11.08
C ARG A 85 18.92 4.94 -11.78
N LYS A 86 18.39 6.12 -12.10
CA LYS A 86 19.14 7.19 -12.76
C LYS A 86 20.20 7.81 -11.85
N LEU A 87 19.86 8.02 -10.58
CA LEU A 87 20.73 8.67 -9.59
C LEU A 87 21.67 7.69 -8.88
N LYS A 88 21.43 6.38 -9.02
CA LYS A 88 22.05 5.26 -8.28
C LYS A 88 21.76 5.26 -6.78
N VAL A 89 21.82 6.43 -6.14
CA VAL A 89 21.49 6.67 -4.73
C VAL A 89 20.64 7.93 -4.63
N ALA A 90 19.56 7.90 -3.85
CA ALA A 90 18.70 9.07 -3.64
C ALA A 90 18.14 9.11 -2.21
N THR A 91 17.94 10.30 -1.64
CA THR A 91 17.22 10.49 -0.38
C THR A 91 15.72 10.69 -0.64
N ALA A 92 14.87 10.54 0.38
CA ALA A 92 13.43 10.82 0.23
C ALA A 92 13.17 12.25 -0.24
N ASP A 93 13.88 13.22 0.34
CA ASP A 93 13.80 14.63 -0.05
C ASP A 93 14.31 14.84 -1.47
N GLY A 94 15.43 14.20 -1.85
CA GLY A 94 15.93 14.25 -3.22
C GLY A 94 14.89 13.75 -4.21
N VAL A 95 14.30 12.59 -3.96
CA VAL A 95 13.23 12.05 -4.82
C VAL A 95 12.04 13.03 -4.91
N TYR A 96 11.63 13.62 -3.78
CA TYR A 96 10.56 14.62 -3.73
C TYR A 96 10.90 15.90 -4.54
N ASP A 97 12.11 16.42 -4.42
CA ASP A 97 12.58 17.58 -5.19
C ASP A 97 12.61 17.28 -6.69
N PHE A 98 12.98 16.05 -7.07
CA PHE A 98 12.92 15.58 -8.46
C PHE A 98 11.49 15.51 -9.00
N PHE A 99 10.50 15.15 -8.17
CA PHE A 99 9.09 15.21 -8.55
C PHE A 99 8.64 16.65 -8.80
N LYS A 100 8.97 17.56 -7.89
CA LYS A 100 8.61 18.98 -7.99
C LYS A 100 9.26 19.65 -9.21
N ALA A 101 10.52 19.34 -9.48
CA ALA A 101 11.26 19.92 -10.60
C ALA A 101 10.74 19.46 -11.98
N ASN A 102 10.31 18.20 -12.09
CA ASN A 102 9.90 17.62 -13.38
C ASN A 102 8.37 17.62 -13.59
N ARG A 103 7.57 18.11 -12.63
CA ARG A 103 6.09 18.11 -12.68
C ARG A 103 5.51 16.75 -13.13
N LEU A 104 6.07 15.66 -12.60
CA LEU A 104 5.78 14.30 -13.07
C LEU A 104 4.42 13.77 -12.59
N THR A 105 3.75 14.47 -11.68
CA THR A 105 2.44 14.08 -11.15
C THR A 105 1.47 15.26 -11.23
N ASN A 106 0.26 14.99 -11.72
CA ASN A 106 -0.83 15.97 -11.80
C ASN A 106 -1.51 16.20 -10.42
N THR A 107 -1.20 15.34 -9.46
CA THR A 107 -1.75 15.31 -8.10
C THR A 107 -0.71 15.87 -7.12
N GLU A 108 -1.14 16.67 -6.14
CA GLU A 108 -0.31 17.21 -5.05
C GLU A 108 0.29 16.07 -4.20
N CYS A 109 1.42 15.53 -4.62
CA CYS A 109 2.16 14.55 -3.85
C CYS A 109 2.94 15.29 -2.74
N THR A 110 2.84 14.83 -1.51
CA THR A 110 3.58 15.37 -0.36
C THR A 110 4.87 14.58 -0.10
N SER A 111 5.87 15.20 0.53
CA SER A 111 7.12 14.51 0.91
C SER A 111 6.84 13.27 1.78
N GLN A 112 5.82 13.34 2.64
CA GLN A 112 5.39 12.19 3.44
C GLN A 112 4.93 11.02 2.58
N GLN A 113 4.12 11.25 1.54
CA GLN A 113 3.66 10.19 0.64
C GLN A 113 4.83 9.53 -0.10
N VAL A 114 5.80 10.31 -0.56
CA VAL A 114 7.03 9.77 -1.17
C VAL A 114 7.76 8.87 -0.17
N SER A 115 7.89 9.31 1.09
CA SER A 115 8.55 8.51 2.12
C SER A 115 7.82 7.20 2.43
N GLU A 116 6.49 7.19 2.44
CA GLU A 116 5.67 6.01 2.66
C GLU A 116 5.82 5.01 1.50
N ILE A 117 5.81 5.49 0.26
CA ILE A 117 6.03 4.66 -0.93
C ILE A 117 7.44 4.06 -0.92
N LEU A 118 8.47 4.86 -0.62
CA LEU A 118 9.84 4.35 -0.54
C LEU A 118 9.96 3.26 0.53
N ARG A 119 9.35 3.44 1.71
CA ARG A 119 9.31 2.39 2.75
C ARG A 119 8.58 1.14 2.26
N SER A 120 7.43 1.27 1.58
CA SER A 120 6.74 0.13 0.98
C SER A 120 7.64 -0.59 -0.04
N MET A 121 8.37 0.15 -0.87
CA MET A 121 9.27 -0.46 -1.86
C MET A 121 10.47 -1.16 -1.23
N VAL A 122 10.95 -0.71 -0.07
CA VAL A 122 11.95 -1.42 0.73
C VAL A 122 11.38 -2.75 1.23
N LEU A 123 10.15 -2.74 1.77
CA LEU A 123 9.47 -3.96 2.23
C LEU A 123 9.26 -4.96 1.09
N ASP A 124 8.94 -4.45 -0.11
CA ASP A 124 8.78 -5.26 -1.32
C ASP A 124 10.13 -5.75 -1.90
N ASN A 125 11.27 -5.42 -1.25
CA ASN A 125 12.65 -5.69 -1.71
C ASN A 125 12.99 -5.13 -3.10
N MET A 126 12.24 -4.13 -3.55
CA MET A 126 12.47 -3.46 -4.84
C MET A 126 13.64 -2.47 -4.76
N ILE A 127 13.84 -1.89 -3.58
CA ILE A 127 14.96 -1.01 -3.22
C ILE A 127 15.47 -1.40 -1.83
N ILE A 128 16.63 -0.87 -1.44
CA ILE A 128 17.18 -1.02 -0.09
C ILE A 128 17.49 0.36 0.49
N ASP A 129 17.30 0.50 1.80
CA ASP A 129 17.74 1.65 2.57
C ASP A 129 19.17 1.43 3.10
N VAL A 130 19.99 2.46 3.00
CA VAL A 130 21.38 2.47 3.44
C VAL A 130 21.70 3.81 4.08
N LYS A 131 22.67 3.83 5.00
CA LYS A 131 23.20 5.08 5.56
C LYS A 131 24.32 5.60 4.67
N SER A 132 24.28 6.89 4.37
CA SER A 132 25.31 7.56 3.58
C SER A 132 26.68 7.46 4.26
N THR A 133 27.70 7.11 3.48
CA THR A 133 29.11 7.15 3.89
C THR A 133 29.77 8.49 3.55
N GLY A 134 29.08 9.40 2.85
CA GLY A 134 29.62 10.69 2.39
C GLY A 134 30.73 10.59 1.33
N LEU A 135 30.99 9.40 0.79
CA LEU A 135 32.06 9.12 -0.17
C LEU A 135 31.50 8.56 -1.48
N GLY A 136 32.16 8.83 -2.60
CA GLY A 136 31.78 8.31 -3.92
C GLY A 136 30.35 8.70 -4.32
N GLU A 137 29.49 7.72 -4.57
CA GLU A 137 28.08 7.93 -4.93
C GLU A 137 27.24 8.60 -3.84
N TYR A 138 27.77 8.68 -2.61
CA TYR A 138 27.13 9.34 -1.46
C TYR A 138 27.67 10.75 -1.19
N HIS A 139 28.56 11.30 -2.03
CA HIS A 139 29.26 12.57 -1.74
C HIS A 139 28.33 13.77 -1.54
N SER A 140 27.17 13.80 -2.21
CA SER A 140 26.16 14.85 -2.07
C SER A 140 25.24 14.68 -0.85
N ILE A 141 25.41 13.60 -0.07
CA ILE A 141 24.49 13.23 1.01
C ILE A 141 25.27 13.25 2.35
N PRO A 142 24.81 14.02 3.35
CA PRO A 142 25.37 14.02 4.70
C PRO A 142 25.61 12.61 5.27
N VAL A 143 26.77 12.41 5.89
CA VAL A 143 27.15 11.12 6.50
C VAL A 143 26.09 10.71 7.54
N GLY A 144 25.67 9.44 7.48
CA GLY A 144 24.68 8.87 8.39
C GLY A 144 23.22 9.11 7.99
N GLN A 145 22.94 9.95 6.98
CA GLN A 145 21.58 10.14 6.47
C GLN A 145 21.08 8.89 5.73
N VAL A 146 19.80 8.57 5.90
CA VAL A 146 19.15 7.47 5.19
C VAL A 146 18.97 7.83 3.73
N CYS A 147 19.42 6.93 2.86
CA CYS A 147 19.28 7.02 1.41
C CYS A 147 18.88 5.66 0.84
N TYR A 148 18.32 5.69 -0.36
CA TYR A 148 17.75 4.54 -1.03
C TYR A 148 18.54 4.26 -2.29
N ARG A 149 18.78 2.97 -2.56
CA ARG A 149 19.41 2.50 -3.79
C ARG A 149 18.79 1.19 -4.25
N CYS A 150 19.05 0.82 -5.49
CA CYS A 150 18.66 -0.50 -5.96
C CYS A 150 19.51 -1.61 -5.28
N PRO A 151 18.93 -2.79 -5.05
CA PRO A 151 19.67 -3.92 -4.48
C PRO A 151 20.84 -4.33 -5.40
N PRO A 152 21.94 -4.85 -4.85
CA PRO A 152 23.03 -5.41 -5.65
C PRO A 152 22.55 -6.65 -6.43
N GLY A 153 22.46 -6.55 -7.75
CA GLY A 153 21.95 -7.60 -8.63
C GLY A 153 21.47 -7.04 -9.98
N ASP A 154 21.08 -7.92 -10.90
CA ASP A 154 20.54 -7.54 -12.21
C ASP A 154 19.21 -6.77 -12.03
N LEU A 155 19.23 -5.47 -12.28
CA LEU A 155 18.14 -4.50 -12.09
C LEU A 155 16.83 -4.84 -12.84
N ASN A 156 16.92 -5.76 -13.82
CA ASN A 156 15.82 -6.21 -14.66
C ASN A 156 15.24 -7.57 -14.23
N LYS A 157 15.90 -8.28 -13.32
CA LYS A 157 15.33 -9.48 -12.70
C LYS A 157 14.70 -9.04 -11.40
N GLY A 158 13.37 -9.10 -11.33
CA GLY A 158 12.64 -8.96 -10.08
C GLY A 158 13.14 -9.94 -9.00
N PRO A 159 12.55 -9.92 -7.80
CA PRO A 159 12.96 -10.78 -6.70
C PRO A 159 13.17 -12.21 -7.22
N LYS A 160 14.39 -12.75 -7.10
CA LYS A 160 14.69 -14.12 -7.55
C LYS A 160 13.78 -15.05 -6.76
N THR A 161 12.73 -15.56 -7.39
CA THR A 161 11.87 -16.59 -6.81
C THR A 161 12.77 -17.76 -6.40
N GLY A 162 12.81 -18.06 -5.11
CA GLY A 162 13.66 -19.13 -4.60
C GLY A 162 13.28 -20.47 -5.23
N ALA A 163 14.26 -21.33 -5.52
CA ALA A 163 14.05 -22.61 -6.18
C ALA A 163 13.06 -23.55 -5.47
N LEU A 164 12.82 -23.32 -4.17
CA LEU A 164 11.82 -24.07 -3.40
C LEU A 164 10.38 -23.70 -3.79
N VAL A 165 10.12 -22.47 -4.23
CA VAL A 165 8.78 -22.04 -4.66
C VAL A 165 8.39 -22.68 -6.00
N SER A 166 9.37 -23.07 -6.82
CA SER A 166 9.14 -23.74 -8.10
C SER A 166 8.85 -25.25 -7.98
N ILE A 167 8.91 -25.84 -6.77
CA ILE A 167 8.72 -27.27 -6.55
C ILE A 167 7.66 -27.47 -5.45
N PRO A 168 6.75 -28.45 -5.57
CA PRO A 168 5.68 -28.67 -4.59
C PRO A 168 6.16 -28.86 -3.14
N CYS A 169 7.41 -29.30 -2.95
CA CYS A 169 8.00 -29.49 -1.63
C CYS A 169 8.18 -28.17 -0.84
N GLY A 170 8.41 -27.02 -1.49
CA GLY A 170 8.66 -25.77 -0.79
C GLY A 170 7.43 -25.15 -0.13
N ILE A 171 6.23 -25.61 -0.51
CA ILE A 171 4.95 -25.20 0.07
C ILE A 171 4.18 -26.38 0.70
N CYS A 172 4.82 -27.55 0.82
CA CYS A 172 4.16 -28.76 1.30
C CYS A 172 3.81 -28.63 2.80
N PRO A 173 2.52 -28.73 3.19
CA PRO A 173 2.10 -28.58 4.59
C PRO A 173 2.57 -29.73 5.48
N ARG A 174 2.97 -30.85 4.87
CA ARG A 174 3.40 -32.09 5.54
C ARG A 174 4.88 -32.41 5.32
N ILE A 175 5.69 -31.43 4.89
CA ILE A 175 7.11 -31.67 4.57
C ILE A 175 7.90 -32.29 5.72
N ARG A 176 7.56 -31.94 6.97
CA ARG A 176 8.20 -32.46 8.19
C ARG A 176 7.89 -33.93 8.47
N GLU A 177 6.79 -34.44 7.91
CA GLU A 177 6.33 -35.83 8.07
C GLU A 177 6.75 -36.69 6.87
N CYS A 178 7.30 -36.07 5.82
CA CYS A 178 7.68 -36.73 4.58
C CYS A 178 9.02 -37.45 4.73
N THR A 179 9.00 -38.78 4.64
CA THR A 179 10.21 -39.62 4.72
C THR A 179 10.15 -40.73 3.67
N PRO A 180 11.30 -41.22 3.15
CA PRO A 180 11.31 -42.25 2.11
C PRO A 180 10.46 -43.49 2.44
N ASP A 181 10.50 -43.93 3.71
CA ASP A 181 9.82 -45.13 4.20
C ASP A 181 8.54 -44.83 5.03
N GLY A 182 8.10 -43.57 5.05
CA GLY A 182 6.95 -43.12 5.84
C GLY A 182 5.60 -43.29 5.13
N LEU A 183 4.52 -43.12 5.90
CA LEU A 183 3.15 -43.04 5.34
C LEU A 183 3.01 -41.88 4.34
N ILE A 184 3.71 -40.78 4.59
CA ILE A 184 3.89 -39.67 3.66
C ILE A 184 5.29 -39.83 3.09
N SER A 185 5.38 -40.22 1.81
CA SER A 185 6.65 -40.50 1.14
C SER A 185 6.79 -39.72 -0.16
N PRO A 186 8.02 -39.29 -0.54
CA PRO A 186 8.26 -38.70 -1.84
C PRO A 186 7.88 -39.61 -3.00
N THR A 187 7.98 -40.94 -2.84
CA THR A 187 7.71 -41.92 -3.91
C THR A 187 6.23 -42.05 -4.23
N THR A 188 5.36 -41.85 -3.24
CA THR A 188 3.88 -41.91 -3.37
C THR A 188 3.24 -40.52 -3.31
N CYS A 189 4.03 -39.45 -3.42
CA CYS A 189 3.58 -38.09 -3.21
C CYS A 189 2.68 -37.59 -4.35
N VAL A 190 1.38 -37.45 -4.05
CA VAL A 190 0.37 -36.91 -4.99
C VAL A 190 0.72 -35.52 -5.51
N TYR A 191 1.32 -34.65 -4.68
CA TYR A 191 1.74 -33.30 -5.11
C TYR A 191 2.88 -33.35 -6.12
N TYR A 192 3.80 -34.31 -5.97
CA TYR A 192 4.94 -34.47 -6.86
C TYR A 192 4.49 -35.08 -8.20
N THR A 193 3.65 -36.11 -8.16
CA THR A 193 3.05 -36.72 -9.36
C THR A 193 2.28 -35.69 -10.19
N LYS A 194 1.34 -34.95 -9.56
CA LYS A 194 0.58 -33.90 -10.25
C LYS A 194 1.46 -32.79 -10.83
N TRP A 195 2.58 -32.47 -10.19
CA TRP A 195 3.50 -31.44 -10.67
C TRP A 195 4.34 -31.94 -11.86
N LEU A 196 4.66 -33.23 -11.92
CA LEU A 196 5.37 -33.86 -13.05
C LEU A 196 4.46 -34.21 -14.24
N ASP A 197 3.14 -34.33 -14.03
CA ASP A 197 2.15 -34.65 -15.07
C ASP A 197 1.78 -33.46 -16.00
N PHE A 198 2.53 -32.35 -15.94
CA PHE A 198 2.37 -31.16 -16.80
C PHE A 198 3.34 -31.12 -17.97
#